data_AF-A0A7Z7BRN7-F1
#
_entry.id   AF-A0A7Z7BRN7-F1
#
_cell.length_a   1.000
_cell.length_b   1.000
_cell.length_c   1.000
_cell.angle_alpha   90.00
_cell.angle_beta   90.00
_cell.angle_gamma   90.00
#
_symmetry.space_group_name_H-M   'P 1'
#
loop_
_entity.id
_entity.type
_entity.pdbx_description
1 polymer ?
#
loop_
_entity_poly.entity_id
_entity_poly.type
_entity_poly.pdbx_seq_one_letter_code
_entity_poly.pdbx_strand_id
1 'polypeptide(L)'
;MGINERKERERADREKRIIAAARMLAERDGWASVTVRRLAQEIEYSQPVLYAHFENRDAIVGAVALEGFGELGPTLRASVRRNTSPAEALDDVATAYLDFAFARPALYEAMFVLPSGLRFAKSDTPQVLRDTFGAMMAVVEPFCDDPEITTETFWAALHGLAELERHGRIRAAFRGERIRRIVGMFAMVN
;
A
#
# COMPACT_ATOMS: atom_id res chain seq x y z
N MET A 1 17.29 -29.06 -11.32
CA MET A 1 17.30 -27.59 -11.28
C MET A 1 18.29 -27.09 -12.30
N GLY A 2 17.80 -26.48 -13.38
CA GLY A 2 18.61 -25.98 -14.49
C GLY A 2 19.47 -24.78 -14.08
N ILE A 3 20.52 -24.50 -14.85
CA ILE A 3 21.39 -23.33 -14.63
C ILE A 3 20.58 -22.02 -14.70
N ASN A 4 19.56 -21.96 -15.55
CA ASN A 4 18.71 -20.78 -15.71
C ASN A 4 17.84 -20.51 -14.47
N GLU A 5 17.15 -21.55 -13.97
CA GLU A 5 16.32 -21.45 -12.75
C GLU A 5 17.13 -20.99 -11.53
N ARG A 6 18.38 -21.45 -11.41
CA ARG A 6 19.28 -21.03 -10.33
C ARG A 6 19.62 -19.55 -10.43
N LYS A 7 19.96 -19.06 -11.62
CA LYS A 7 20.27 -17.64 -11.87
C LYS A 7 19.07 -16.73 -11.63
N GLU A 8 17.87 -17.15 -12.05
CA GLU A 8 16.63 -16.41 -11.81
C GLU A 8 16.31 -16.33 -10.31
N ARG A 9 16.48 -17.45 -9.59
CA ARG A 9 16.32 -17.48 -8.13
C ARG A 9 17.32 -16.56 -7.41
N GLU A 10 18.59 -16.60 -7.80
CA GLU A 10 19.63 -15.72 -7.25
C GLU A 10 19.32 -14.23 -7.53
N ARG A 11 18.81 -13.92 -8.73
CA ARG A 11 18.35 -12.57 -9.09
C ARG A 11 17.18 -12.11 -8.22
N ALA A 12 16.15 -12.94 -8.07
CA ALA A 12 14.98 -12.64 -7.24
C ALA A 12 15.35 -12.50 -5.75
N ASP A 13 16.24 -13.35 -5.23
CA ASP A 13 16.72 -13.25 -3.85
C ASP A 13 17.51 -11.94 -3.62
N ARG A 14 18.24 -11.47 -4.63
CA ARG A 14 18.94 -10.18 -4.57
C ARG A 14 17.98 -9.00 -4.58
N GLU A 15 16.97 -9.02 -5.44
CA GLU A 15 15.92 -7.99 -5.49
C GLU A 15 15.21 -7.87 -4.14
N LYS A 16 14.82 -9.00 -3.53
CA LYS A 16 14.23 -9.02 -2.18
C LYS A 16 15.11 -8.37 -1.13
N ARG A 17 16.43 -8.61 -1.16
CA ARG A 17 17.38 -7.98 -0.23
C ARG A 17 17.46 -6.47 -0.42
N ILE A 18 17.48 -6.01 -1.66
CA ILE A 18 17.48 -4.57 -1.99
C ILE A 18 16.19 -3.90 -1.48
N ILE A 19 15.04 -4.51 -1.76
CA ILE A 19 13.72 -4.00 -1.35
C ILE A 19 13.62 -3.94 0.19
N ALA A 20 14.01 -5.01 0.88
CA ALA A 20 14.00 -5.06 2.34
C ALA A 20 14.91 -3.99 2.95
N ALA A 21 16.12 -3.78 2.42
CA ALA A 21 17.03 -2.74 2.88
C ALA A 21 16.48 -1.33 2.61
N ALA A 22 15.86 -1.10 1.44
CA ALA A 22 15.20 0.16 1.13
C ALA A 22 14.09 0.48 2.11
N ARG A 23 13.23 -0.50 2.43
CA ARG A 23 12.18 -0.36 3.41
C ARG A 23 12.72 -0.08 4.81
N MET A 24 13.71 -0.84 5.29
CA MET A 24 14.31 -0.61 6.61
C MET A 24 14.93 0.78 6.72
N LEU A 25 15.65 1.20 5.68
CA LEU A 25 16.28 2.51 5.62
C LEU A 25 15.24 3.64 5.59
N ALA A 26 14.16 3.46 4.84
CA ALA A 26 13.06 4.42 4.75
C ALA A 26 12.34 4.58 6.10
N GLU A 27 12.06 3.49 6.82
CA GLU A 27 11.40 3.55 8.13
C GLU A 27 12.31 4.16 9.21
N ARG A 28 13.63 3.93 9.14
CA ARG A 28 14.59 4.46 10.12
C ARG A 28 14.90 5.94 9.89
N ASP A 29 15.16 6.32 8.65
CA ASP A 29 15.80 7.59 8.29
C ASP A 29 15.01 8.42 7.27
N GLY A 30 13.84 7.94 6.84
CA GLY A 30 13.02 8.56 5.80
C GLY A 30 13.50 8.31 4.37
N TRP A 31 12.58 8.47 3.41
CA TRP A 31 12.82 8.19 1.99
C TRP A 31 13.87 9.07 1.33
N ALA A 32 14.05 10.30 1.79
CA ALA A 32 15.11 11.20 1.30
C ALA A 32 16.51 10.59 1.48
N SER A 33 16.66 9.70 2.47
CA SER A 33 17.92 9.05 2.79
C SER A 33 18.17 7.78 1.95
N VAL A 34 17.13 7.24 1.31
CA VAL A 34 17.18 6.05 0.45
C VAL A 34 17.75 6.44 -0.91
N THR A 35 19.08 6.42 -1.02
CA THR A 35 19.81 6.62 -2.27
C THR A 35 20.44 5.31 -2.74
N VAL A 36 20.62 5.14 -4.06
CA VAL A 36 21.29 3.94 -4.62
C VAL A 36 22.66 3.73 -3.98
N ARG A 37 23.43 4.80 -3.76
CA ARG A 37 24.72 4.75 -3.08
C ARG A 37 24.60 4.23 -1.64
N ARG A 38 23.67 4.77 -0.85
CA ARG A 38 23.50 4.36 0.56
C ARG A 38 22.99 2.93 0.65
N LEU A 39 22.06 2.54 -0.21
CA LEU A 39 21.58 1.16 -0.28
C LEU A 39 22.69 0.19 -0.63
N ALA A 40 23.50 0.50 -1.63
CA ALA A 40 24.66 -0.30 -2.02
C ALA A 40 25.61 -0.52 -0.83
N GLN A 41 25.86 0.52 -0.04
CA GLN A 41 26.66 0.43 1.19
C GLN A 41 25.99 -0.45 2.27
N GLU A 42 24.69 -0.25 2.53
CA GLU A 42 23.94 -0.98 3.57
C GLU A 42 23.89 -2.49 3.32
N ILE A 43 23.82 -2.91 2.05
CA ILE A 43 23.74 -4.34 1.66
C ILE A 43 25.05 -4.90 1.12
N GLU A 44 26.15 -4.15 1.25
CA GLU A 44 27.49 -4.53 0.80
C GLU A 44 27.58 -4.90 -0.69
N TYR A 45 26.81 -4.22 -1.54
CA TYR A 45 26.86 -4.34 -2.99
C TYR A 45 27.47 -3.09 -3.64
N SER A 46 27.91 -3.23 -4.88
CA SER A 46 28.31 -2.09 -5.69
C SER A 46 27.07 -1.43 -6.31
N GLN A 47 27.12 -0.12 -6.56
CA GLN A 47 26.03 0.58 -7.24
C GLN A 47 25.68 -0.02 -8.61
N PRO A 48 26.65 -0.45 -9.46
CA PRO A 48 26.34 -1.17 -10.70
C PRO A 48 25.50 -2.43 -10.51
N VAL A 49 25.66 -3.16 -9.39
CA VAL A 49 24.82 -4.33 -9.08
C VAL A 49 23.39 -3.88 -8.84
N LEU A 50 23.14 -2.80 -8.10
CA LEU A 50 21.78 -2.30 -7.89
C LEU A 50 21.16 -1.84 -9.20
N TYR A 51 21.89 -1.10 -10.04
CA TYR A 51 21.41 -0.66 -11.35
C TYR A 51 21.07 -1.81 -12.30
N ALA A 52 21.71 -2.98 -12.15
CA ALA A 52 21.37 -4.17 -12.92
C ALA A 52 20.00 -4.78 -12.51
N HIS A 53 19.47 -4.45 -11.34
CA HIS A 53 18.16 -4.90 -10.86
C HIS A 53 17.09 -3.81 -10.94
N PHE A 54 17.45 -2.56 -10.64
CA PHE A 54 16.55 -1.42 -10.62
C PHE A 54 17.18 -0.25 -11.37
N GLU A 55 16.50 0.20 -12.44
CA GLU A 55 17.00 1.27 -13.30
C GLU A 55 17.29 2.57 -12.53
N ASN A 56 16.47 2.88 -11.53
CA ASN A 56 16.59 4.08 -10.73
C ASN A 56 15.94 3.89 -9.34
N ARG A 57 16.00 4.95 -8.52
CA ARG A 57 15.41 4.97 -7.18
C ARG A 57 13.89 4.75 -7.21
N ASP A 58 13.20 5.29 -8.20
CA ASP A 58 11.74 5.20 -8.29
C ASP A 58 11.29 3.77 -8.60
N ALA A 59 12.09 3.00 -9.36
CA ALA A 59 11.88 1.57 -9.54
C ALA A 59 11.99 0.78 -8.22
N ILE A 60 12.88 1.18 -7.31
CA ILE A 60 12.99 0.59 -5.97
C ILE A 60 11.76 0.98 -5.12
N VAL A 61 11.33 2.24 -5.18
CA VAL A 61 10.08 2.70 -4.53
C VAL A 61 8.89 1.88 -5.02
N GLY A 62 8.76 1.68 -6.33
CA GLY A 62 7.71 0.86 -6.93
C GLY A 62 7.72 -0.59 -6.45
N ALA A 63 8.89 -1.19 -6.30
CA ALA A 63 9.00 -2.55 -5.77
C ALA A 63 8.60 -2.62 -4.28
N VAL A 64 9.01 -1.65 -3.46
CA VAL A 64 8.56 -1.53 -2.07
C VAL A 64 7.04 -1.30 -1.98
N ALA A 65 6.49 -0.47 -2.87
CA ALA A 65 5.06 -0.24 -2.96
C ALA A 65 4.28 -1.52 -3.29
N LEU A 66 4.78 -2.35 -4.22
CA LEU A 66 4.17 -3.65 -4.55
C LEU A 66 4.14 -4.60 -3.34
N GLU A 67 5.21 -4.64 -2.53
CA GLU A 67 5.18 -5.38 -1.26
C GLU A 67 4.13 -4.79 -0.30
N GLY A 68 4.02 -3.46 -0.25
CA GLY A 68 3.03 -2.78 0.57
C GLY A 68 1.59 -3.11 0.21
N PHE A 69 1.25 -3.16 -1.08
CA PHE A 69 -0.05 -3.65 -1.55
C PHE A 69 -0.23 -5.14 -1.25
N GLY A 70 0.84 -5.94 -1.37
CA GLY A 70 0.86 -7.35 -0.98
C GLY A 70 0.56 -7.59 0.49
N GLU A 71 0.78 -6.59 1.35
CA GLU A 71 0.43 -6.62 2.78
C GLU A 71 -0.94 -6.00 3.06
N LEU A 72 -1.27 -4.88 2.41
CA LEU A 72 -2.52 -4.16 2.64
C LEU A 72 -3.73 -5.01 2.24
N GLY A 73 -3.75 -5.57 1.03
CA GLY A 73 -4.87 -6.39 0.55
C GLY A 73 -5.28 -7.52 1.51
N PRO A 74 -4.34 -8.38 1.95
CA PRO A 74 -4.61 -9.38 2.98
C PRO A 74 -5.03 -8.79 4.33
N THR A 75 -4.44 -7.67 4.76
CA THR A 75 -4.82 -6.98 6.00
C THR A 75 -6.28 -6.54 5.98
N LEU A 76 -6.74 -5.95 4.87
CA LEU A 76 -8.13 -5.53 4.70
C LEU A 76 -9.08 -6.74 4.73
N ARG A 77 -8.77 -7.81 3.99
CA ARG A 77 -9.59 -9.03 4.00
C ARG A 77 -9.68 -9.68 5.38
N ALA A 78 -8.58 -9.71 6.13
CA ALA A 78 -8.53 -10.30 7.46
C ALA A 78 -9.23 -9.45 8.54
N SER A 79 -9.45 -8.16 8.28
CA SER A 79 -10.12 -7.26 9.23
C SER A 79 -11.61 -7.57 9.42
N VAL A 80 -12.27 -8.08 8.36
CA VAL A 80 -13.70 -8.38 8.37
C VAL A 80 -13.97 -9.62 9.22
N ARG A 81 -14.66 -9.44 10.36
CA ARG A 81 -15.02 -10.54 11.27
C ARG A 81 -16.13 -11.41 10.68
N ARG A 82 -16.18 -12.68 11.10
CA ARG A 82 -17.30 -13.58 10.76
C ARG A 82 -18.59 -13.09 11.42
N ASN A 83 -19.72 -13.28 10.73
CA ASN A 83 -21.07 -12.93 11.20
C ASN A 83 -21.28 -11.44 11.53
N THR A 84 -20.55 -10.54 10.85
CA THR A 84 -20.74 -9.10 10.97
C THR A 84 -21.73 -8.60 9.90
N SER A 85 -22.44 -7.52 10.18
CA SER A 85 -23.30 -6.84 9.20
C SER A 85 -22.46 -6.16 8.11
N PRO A 86 -23.01 -5.89 6.92
CA PRO A 86 -22.28 -5.16 5.88
C PRO A 86 -21.69 -3.83 6.37
N ALA A 87 -22.41 -3.10 7.23
CA ALA A 87 -21.95 -1.80 7.74
C ALA A 87 -20.76 -1.94 8.68
N GLU A 88 -20.75 -2.98 9.51
CA GLU A 88 -19.60 -3.30 10.37
C GLU A 88 -18.39 -3.78 9.55
N ALA A 89 -18.61 -4.54 8.46
CA ALA A 89 -17.52 -4.93 7.56
C ALA A 89 -16.86 -3.71 6.88
N LEU A 90 -17.68 -2.73 6.48
CA LEU A 90 -17.18 -1.47 5.92
C LEU A 90 -16.37 -0.65 6.94
N ASP A 91 -16.82 -0.60 8.20
CA ASP A 91 -16.11 0.03 9.32
C ASP A 91 -14.79 -0.67 9.65
N ASP A 92 -14.79 -2.01 9.68
CA ASP A 92 -13.60 -2.84 9.92
C ASP A 92 -12.52 -2.56 8.86
N VAL A 93 -12.90 -2.52 7.57
CA VAL A 93 -11.97 -2.23 6.46
C VAL A 93 -11.47 -0.79 6.50
N ALA A 94 -12.35 0.19 6.78
CA ALA A 94 -11.96 1.59 6.92
C ALA A 94 -10.92 1.78 8.04
N THR A 95 -11.16 1.13 9.18
CA THR A 95 -10.26 1.15 10.34
C THR A 95 -8.93 0.50 9.99
N ALA A 96 -8.94 -0.70 9.39
CA ALA A 96 -7.73 -1.42 9.01
C ALA A 96 -6.89 -0.65 7.97
N TYR A 97 -7.52 0.02 7.01
CA TYR A 97 -6.82 0.88 6.04
C TYR A 97 -6.05 2.01 6.73
N LEU A 98 -6.71 2.73 7.64
CA LEU A 98 -6.09 3.83 8.36
C LEU A 98 -5.01 3.32 9.31
N ASP A 99 -5.27 2.27 10.08
CA ASP A 99 -4.27 1.68 10.98
C ASP A 99 -3.02 1.22 10.23
N PHE A 100 -3.17 0.62 9.05
CA PHE A 100 -2.05 0.30 8.18
C PHE A 100 -1.25 1.55 7.79
N ALA A 101 -1.94 2.62 7.37
CA ALA A 101 -1.31 3.89 6.98
C ALA A 101 -0.50 4.52 8.11
N PHE A 102 -0.94 4.42 9.37
CA PHE A 102 -0.23 4.99 10.52
C PHE A 102 0.84 4.08 11.11
N ALA A 103 0.65 2.75 11.04
CA ALA A 103 1.63 1.79 11.55
C ALA A 103 2.88 1.67 10.66
N ARG A 104 2.76 1.98 9.35
CA ARG A 104 3.82 1.76 8.34
C ARG A 104 4.05 3.02 7.51
N PRO A 105 4.51 4.12 8.12
CA PRO A 105 4.52 5.42 7.49
C PRO A 105 5.36 5.50 6.23
N ALA A 106 6.56 4.90 6.20
CA ALA A 106 7.40 4.96 5.00
C ALA A 106 6.84 4.05 3.90
N LEU A 107 6.33 2.86 4.25
CA LEU A 107 5.68 1.99 3.28
C LEU A 107 4.47 2.66 2.61
N TYR A 108 3.62 3.32 3.39
CA TYR A 108 2.45 4.04 2.88
C TYR A 108 2.86 5.18 1.93
N GLU A 109 3.93 5.90 2.26
CA GLU A 109 4.49 6.95 1.41
C GLU A 109 4.96 6.40 0.05
N ALA A 110 5.59 5.22 0.01
CA ALA A 110 5.97 4.56 -1.24
C ALA A 110 4.77 4.16 -2.08
N MET A 111 3.69 3.70 -1.43
CA MET A 111 2.49 3.22 -2.11
C MET A 111 1.71 4.33 -2.81
N PHE A 112 1.63 5.53 -2.20
CA PHE A 112 0.68 6.56 -2.64
C PHE A 112 1.27 7.96 -2.86
N VAL A 113 2.44 8.30 -2.30
CA VAL A 113 2.97 9.67 -2.30
C VAL A 113 4.18 9.82 -3.24
N LEU A 114 5.11 8.86 -3.20
CA LEU A 114 6.33 8.92 -3.98
C LEU A 114 6.12 8.44 -5.42
N PRO A 115 6.96 8.89 -6.37
CA PRO A 115 6.99 8.33 -7.70
C PRO A 115 7.39 6.85 -7.62
N SER A 116 6.41 5.98 -7.89
CA SER A 116 6.56 4.51 -7.85
C SER A 116 6.56 3.89 -9.24
N GLY A 117 6.19 4.66 -10.27
CA GLY A 117 5.97 4.17 -11.64
C GLY A 117 4.76 3.22 -11.78
N LEU A 118 4.04 2.94 -10.69
CA LEU A 118 2.87 2.07 -10.70
C LEU A 118 1.68 2.76 -11.37
N ARG A 119 0.95 2.00 -12.19
CA ARG A 119 -0.22 2.47 -12.93
C ARG A 119 -1.49 1.91 -12.30
N PHE A 120 -2.36 2.81 -11.87
CA PHE A 120 -3.68 2.50 -11.31
C PHE A 120 -4.77 2.69 -12.36
N ALA A 121 -5.85 1.90 -12.28
CA ALA A 121 -6.99 1.98 -13.19
C ALA A 121 -6.60 1.94 -14.70
N LYS A 122 -5.65 1.05 -15.04
CA LYS A 122 -5.21 0.79 -16.42
C LYS A 122 -5.20 -0.71 -16.69
N SER A 123 -5.18 -1.08 -17.99
CA SER A 123 -5.10 -2.48 -18.42
C SER A 123 -3.85 -3.19 -17.91
N ASP A 124 -2.76 -2.45 -17.69
CA ASP A 124 -1.47 -2.94 -17.20
C ASP A 124 -1.29 -2.76 -15.68
N THR A 125 -2.35 -2.44 -14.93
CA THR A 125 -2.26 -2.38 -13.46
C THR A 125 -1.75 -3.72 -12.91
N PRO A 126 -0.78 -3.74 -11.98
CA PRO A 126 -0.33 -4.98 -11.35
C PRO A 126 -1.46 -5.70 -10.61
N GLN A 127 -1.49 -7.04 -10.66
CA GLN A 127 -2.57 -7.83 -10.05
C GLN A 127 -2.72 -7.56 -8.54
N VAL A 128 -1.63 -7.38 -7.81
CA VAL A 128 -1.67 -7.10 -6.37
C VAL A 128 -2.39 -5.78 -6.02
N LEU A 129 -2.34 -4.78 -6.91
CA LEU A 129 -3.10 -3.54 -6.75
C LEU A 129 -4.60 -3.80 -6.99
N ARG A 130 -4.94 -4.57 -8.03
CA ARG A 130 -6.33 -5.00 -8.29
C ARG A 130 -6.91 -5.79 -7.12
N ASP A 131 -6.15 -6.75 -6.58
CA ASP A 131 -6.58 -7.57 -5.45
C ASP A 131 -6.77 -6.76 -4.17
N THR A 132 -5.97 -5.70 -3.99
CA THR A 132 -6.11 -4.78 -2.85
C THR A 132 -7.34 -3.90 -3.01
N PHE A 133 -7.57 -3.35 -4.20
CA PHE A 133 -8.77 -2.60 -4.51
C PHE A 133 -10.03 -3.47 -4.36
N GLY A 134 -10.00 -4.71 -4.86
CA GLY A 134 -11.09 -5.67 -4.73
C GLY A 134 -11.44 -6.00 -3.28
N ALA A 135 -10.47 -5.95 -2.35
CA ALA A 135 -10.75 -6.12 -0.93
C ALA A 135 -11.59 -4.98 -0.34
N MET A 136 -11.41 -3.74 -0.81
CA MET A 136 -12.27 -2.62 -0.45
C MET A 136 -13.61 -2.71 -1.16
N MET A 137 -13.61 -3.05 -2.45
CA MET A 137 -14.83 -3.14 -3.25
C MET A 137 -15.81 -4.18 -2.69
N ALA A 138 -15.31 -5.31 -2.19
CA ALA A 138 -16.14 -6.36 -1.60
C ALA A 138 -17.00 -5.91 -0.40
N VAL A 139 -16.56 -4.89 0.35
CA VAL A 139 -17.35 -4.34 1.47
C VAL A 139 -18.20 -3.12 1.08
N VAL A 140 -17.93 -2.53 -0.09
CA VAL A 140 -18.69 -1.40 -0.64
C VAL A 140 -19.87 -1.89 -1.50
N GLU A 141 -19.69 -2.97 -2.24
CA GLU A 141 -20.67 -3.56 -3.17
C GLU A 141 -22.10 -3.70 -2.59
N PRO A 142 -22.32 -4.06 -1.31
CA PRO A 142 -23.68 -4.16 -0.75
C PRO A 142 -24.46 -2.85 -0.67
N PHE A 143 -23.85 -1.70 -0.94
CA PHE A 143 -24.40 -0.36 -0.71
C PHE A 143 -24.57 0.48 -1.98
N CYS A 144 -24.34 -0.08 -3.16
CA CYS A 144 -24.37 0.69 -4.40
C CYS A 144 -24.59 -0.18 -5.65
N ASP A 145 -25.15 0.43 -6.69
CA ASP A 145 -25.26 -0.20 -8.02
C ASP A 145 -23.96 -0.16 -8.82
N ASP A 146 -23.06 0.79 -8.52
CA ASP A 146 -21.74 0.94 -9.15
C ASP A 146 -20.61 0.79 -8.13
N PRO A 147 -20.17 -0.45 -7.85
CA PRO A 147 -19.12 -0.73 -6.88
C PRO A 147 -17.77 -0.09 -7.22
N GLU A 148 -17.43 0.10 -8.50
CA GLU A 148 -16.12 0.63 -8.87
C GLU A 148 -16.00 2.10 -8.48
N ILE A 149 -16.91 2.95 -8.96
CA ILE A 149 -16.91 4.40 -8.66
C ILE A 149 -17.11 4.65 -7.17
N THR A 150 -17.98 3.86 -6.54
CA THR A 150 -18.25 3.99 -5.10
C THR A 150 -17.01 3.62 -4.28
N THR A 151 -16.27 2.58 -4.68
CA THR A 151 -15.02 2.19 -4.01
C THR A 151 -13.93 3.23 -4.20
N GLU A 152 -13.80 3.83 -5.39
CA GLU A 152 -12.88 4.94 -5.62
C GLU A 152 -13.18 6.13 -4.69
N THR A 153 -14.47 6.46 -4.52
CA THR A 153 -14.91 7.55 -3.64
C THR A 153 -14.65 7.25 -2.17
N PHE A 154 -14.96 6.03 -1.73
CA PHE A 154 -14.68 5.55 -0.38
C PHE A 154 -13.18 5.58 -0.09
N TRP A 155 -12.38 5.04 -1.00
CA TRP A 155 -10.93 5.05 -0.89
C TRP A 155 -10.36 6.47 -0.88
N ALA A 156 -10.85 7.38 -1.73
CA ALA A 156 -10.44 8.77 -1.73
C ALA A 156 -10.71 9.46 -0.39
N ALA A 157 -11.86 9.19 0.24
CA ALA A 157 -12.17 9.72 1.57
C ALA A 157 -11.21 9.19 2.64
N LEU A 158 -10.93 7.89 2.66
CA LEU A 158 -9.97 7.29 3.60
C LEU A 158 -8.53 7.79 3.38
N HIS A 159 -8.09 7.86 2.12
CA HIS A 159 -6.77 8.37 1.77
C HIS A 159 -6.62 9.85 2.16
N GLY A 160 -7.64 10.67 1.89
CA GLY A 160 -7.67 12.06 2.32
C GLY A 160 -7.57 12.21 3.85
N LEU A 161 -8.27 11.36 4.61
CA LEU A 161 -8.12 11.33 6.07
C LEU A 161 -6.71 10.95 6.50
N ALA A 162 -6.14 9.90 5.92
CA ALA A 162 -4.78 9.46 6.22
C ALA A 162 -3.78 10.60 5.99
N GLU A 163 -3.82 11.24 4.82
CA GLU A 163 -2.90 12.30 4.44
C GLU A 163 -3.05 13.56 5.28
N LEU A 164 -4.29 14.02 5.52
CA LEU A 164 -4.53 15.20 6.33
C LEU A 164 -4.09 14.99 7.79
N GLU A 165 -4.36 13.81 8.35
CA GLU A 165 -4.04 13.51 9.74
C GLU A 165 -2.54 13.26 9.95
N ARG A 166 -1.87 12.55 9.05
CA ARG A 166 -0.41 12.35 9.07
C ARG A 166 0.37 13.67 9.05
N HIS A 167 -0.14 14.66 8.33
CA HIS A 167 0.45 15.99 8.24
C HIS A 167 -0.04 16.96 9.33
N GLY A 168 -0.77 16.48 10.34
CA GLY A 168 -1.27 17.30 11.45
C GLY A 168 -2.28 18.37 11.04
N ARG A 169 -2.86 18.27 9.83
CA ARG A 169 -3.83 19.23 9.30
C ARG A 169 -5.23 19.03 9.88
N ILE A 170 -5.45 17.91 10.57
CA ILE A 170 -6.67 17.58 11.30
C ILE A 170 -6.33 16.82 12.60
N ARG A 171 -7.20 16.95 13.61
CA ARG A 171 -6.99 16.36 14.94
C ARG A 171 -7.13 14.84 14.92
N ALA A 172 -6.10 14.10 15.36
CA ALA A 172 -6.11 12.63 15.41
C ALA A 172 -7.17 12.04 16.37
N ALA A 173 -7.51 12.76 17.44
CA ALA A 173 -8.50 12.32 18.43
C ALA A 173 -9.91 12.05 17.86
N PHE A 174 -10.21 12.54 16.65
CA PHE A 174 -11.51 12.37 16.00
C PHE A 174 -11.50 11.32 14.88
N ARG A 175 -10.46 10.47 14.77
CA ARG A 175 -10.36 9.46 13.71
C ARG A 175 -11.59 8.55 13.66
N GLY A 176 -11.94 7.89 14.77
CA GLY A 176 -13.09 6.98 14.82
C GLY A 176 -14.43 7.67 14.51
N GLU A 177 -14.59 8.94 14.90
CA GLU A 177 -15.79 9.72 14.55
C GLU A 177 -15.87 10.02 13.04
N ARG A 178 -14.73 10.28 12.39
CA ARG A 178 -14.68 10.47 10.93
C ARG A 178 -14.91 9.17 10.16
N ILE A 179 -14.39 8.05 10.65
CA ILE A 179 -14.68 6.73 10.09
C ILE A 179 -16.19 6.49 10.12
N ARG A 180 -16.85 6.65 11.27
CA ARG A 180 -18.31 6.50 11.37
C ARG A 180 -19.09 7.39 10.41
N ARG A 181 -18.63 8.64 10.22
CA ARG A 181 -19.25 9.56 9.26
C ARG A 181 -19.08 9.10 7.82
N ILE A 182 -17.89 8.64 7.44
CA ILE A 182 -17.65 8.07 6.11
C ILE A 182 -18.54 6.83 5.94
N VAL A 183 -18.46 5.85 6.83
CA VAL A 183 -19.29 4.63 6.78
C VAL A 183 -20.76 4.98 6.65
N GLY A 184 -21.27 5.94 7.42
CA GLY A 184 -22.64 6.42 7.31
C GLY A 184 -22.99 7.04 5.96
N MET A 185 -22.07 7.73 5.28
CA MET A 185 -22.32 8.28 3.94
C MET A 185 -22.55 7.19 2.89
N PHE A 186 -21.95 6.01 3.05
CA PHE A 186 -22.10 4.88 2.11
C PHE A 186 -23.24 3.94 2.55
N ALA A 187 -23.33 3.63 3.84
CA ALA A 187 -24.34 2.69 4.36
C ALA A 187 -25.78 3.22 4.36
N MET A 188 -25.98 4.53 4.17
CA MET A 188 -27.31 5.18 4.10
C MET A 188 -27.83 5.33 2.67
N VAL A 189 -27.05 4.97 1.64
CA VAL A 189 -27.50 5.00 0.24
C VAL A 189 -28.19 3.67 -0.06
N ASN A 190 -29.44 3.54 0.41
CA ASN A 190 -30.39 2.54 -0.08
C ASN A 190 -31.82 3.04 0.16
#